data_AF-A0A0B6Z2I0-F1
#
_entry.id   AF-A0A0B6Z2I0-F1
#
_cell.length_a   1.000
_cell.length_b   1.000
_cell.length_c   1.000
_cell.angle_alpha   90.00
_cell.angle_beta   90.00
_cell.angle_gamma   90.00
#
_symmetry.space_group_name_H-M   'P 1'
#
loop_
_entity.id
_entity.type
_entity.pdbx_description
1 polymer ?
#
loop_
_entity_poly.entity_id
_entity_poly.type
_entity_poly.pdbx_seq_one_letter_code
_entity_poly.pdbx_strand_id
1 'polypeptide(L)'
;ESGLARITALAWKNDNLIFGDFEGLQCLWDLKAKISRTTPTNRGWIKKIRFAPGRDNMVFFTLHNDGVLIWDIGFEGKSSMVHSIKSPGDISKVVDIDWTGSDRPTLITSHSTLHICDITMKSATSSVEDWVLPEPMFCPYLLPARLSQIIKSLLQHQSWRETYSLSMTGILDHDKSSQRSVTAQLQLIDKQLTDY
;
A
#
# COMPACT_ATOMS: atom_id res chain seq x y z
N GLU A 1 -6.16 -37.30 -9.69
CA GLU A 1 -6.34 -36.49 -8.47
C GLU A 1 -5.53 -35.21 -8.64
N SER A 2 -6.17 -34.05 -8.77
CA SER A 2 -5.45 -32.77 -8.69
C SER A 2 -5.18 -32.48 -7.22
N GLY A 3 -4.19 -33.17 -6.67
CA GLY A 3 -3.63 -32.85 -5.36
C GLY A 3 -2.95 -31.50 -5.41
N LEU A 4 -2.84 -30.85 -4.24
CA LEU A 4 -2.02 -29.65 -4.11
C LEU A 4 -0.57 -29.98 -4.46
N ALA A 5 0.12 -29.01 -5.04
CA ALA A 5 1.56 -29.10 -5.23
C ALA A 5 2.27 -29.03 -3.86
N ARG A 6 3.58 -28.79 -3.87
CA ARG A 6 4.34 -28.56 -2.64
C ARG A 6 3.67 -27.45 -1.82
N ILE A 7 3.20 -27.79 -0.63
CA ILE A 7 2.65 -26.84 0.34
C ILE A 7 3.79 -25.91 0.77
N THR A 8 3.55 -24.61 0.68
CA THR A 8 4.54 -23.55 0.94
C THR A 8 4.15 -22.66 2.10
N ALA A 9 2.87 -22.59 2.44
CA ALA A 9 2.37 -21.81 3.56
C ALA A 9 1.15 -22.47 4.22
N LEU A 10 0.98 -22.27 5.51
CA LEU A 10 -0.11 -22.81 6.31
C LEU A 10 -0.49 -21.84 7.43
N ALA A 11 -1.78 -21.77 7.73
CA ALA A 11 -2.33 -21.02 8.85
C ALA A 11 -3.52 -21.78 9.44
N TRP A 12 -3.71 -21.69 10.76
CA TRP A 12 -4.81 -22.35 11.45
C TRP A 12 -5.50 -21.36 12.38
N LYS A 13 -6.83 -21.37 12.37
CA LYS A 13 -7.67 -20.64 13.33
C LYS A 13 -8.99 -21.37 13.57
N ASN A 14 -9.36 -21.54 14.84
CA ASN A 14 -10.56 -22.28 15.25
C ASN A 14 -10.56 -23.69 14.62
N ASP A 15 -11.63 -24.08 13.93
CA ASP A 15 -11.74 -25.36 13.20
C ASP A 15 -11.27 -25.25 11.73
N ASN A 16 -10.69 -24.12 11.31
CA ASN A 16 -10.33 -23.85 9.92
C ASN A 16 -8.81 -23.89 9.72
N LEU A 17 -8.34 -24.86 8.96
CA LEU A 17 -6.96 -24.96 8.50
C LEU A 17 -6.86 -24.48 7.06
N ILE A 18 -5.97 -23.53 6.78
CA ILE A 18 -5.70 -23.04 5.43
C ILE A 18 -4.26 -23.37 5.05
N PHE A 19 -4.07 -23.85 3.83
CA PHE A 19 -2.75 -24.10 3.28
C PHE A 19 -2.71 -23.70 1.82
N GLY A 20 -1.55 -23.23 1.39
CA GLY A 20 -1.30 -22.76 0.05
C GLY A 20 -0.07 -23.45 -0.53
N ASP A 21 -0.07 -23.63 -1.84
CA ASP A 21 1.02 -24.28 -2.55
C ASP A 21 1.82 -23.33 -3.47
N PHE A 22 2.84 -23.90 -4.09
CA PHE A 22 3.72 -23.23 -5.03
C PHE A 22 3.03 -22.82 -6.34
N GLU A 23 1.93 -23.47 -6.75
CA GLU A 23 1.19 -23.16 -7.97
C GLU A 23 0.09 -22.09 -7.74
N GLY A 24 -0.13 -21.70 -6.48
CA GLY A 24 -1.12 -20.69 -6.12
C GLY A 24 -2.51 -21.26 -5.87
N LEU A 25 -2.63 -22.54 -5.55
CA LEU A 25 -3.85 -23.13 -5.04
C LEU A 25 -3.91 -22.96 -3.51
N GLN A 26 -5.01 -22.41 -3.03
CA GLN A 26 -5.34 -22.32 -1.61
C GLN A 26 -6.37 -23.40 -1.27
N CYS A 27 -6.15 -24.17 -0.21
CA CYS A 27 -7.11 -25.11 0.33
C CYS A 27 -7.54 -24.66 1.72
N LEU A 28 -8.86 -24.57 1.92
CA LEU A 28 -9.51 -24.38 3.21
C LEU A 28 -10.09 -25.73 3.66
N TRP A 29 -9.66 -26.20 4.83
CA TRP A 29 -10.17 -27.41 5.46
C TRP A 29 -10.89 -27.06 6.76
N ASP A 30 -12.20 -27.33 6.76
CA ASP A 30 -13.01 -27.37 7.98
C ASP A 30 -12.81 -28.72 8.68
N LEU A 31 -12.11 -28.70 9.81
CA LEU A 31 -11.77 -29.88 10.60
C LEU A 31 -13.00 -30.50 11.28
N LYS A 32 -13.99 -29.67 11.63
CA LYS A 32 -15.21 -30.11 12.30
C LYS A 32 -16.18 -30.76 11.32
N ALA A 33 -16.42 -30.11 10.18
CA ALA A 33 -17.25 -30.66 9.11
C ALA A 33 -16.54 -31.74 8.29
N LYS A 34 -15.20 -31.83 8.40
CA LYS A 34 -14.34 -32.72 7.61
C LYS A 34 -14.47 -32.47 6.10
N ILE A 35 -14.59 -31.21 5.71
CA ILE A 35 -14.75 -30.78 4.31
C ILE A 35 -13.59 -29.89 3.92
N SER A 36 -12.94 -30.21 2.80
CA SER A 36 -11.91 -29.37 2.19
C SER A 36 -12.40 -28.72 0.91
N ARG A 37 -12.01 -27.47 0.67
CA ARG A 37 -12.34 -26.69 -0.52
C ARG A 37 -11.08 -26.05 -1.06
N THR A 38 -10.78 -26.29 -2.33
CA THR A 38 -9.62 -25.70 -3.00
C THR A 38 -10.07 -24.58 -3.92
N THR A 39 -9.37 -23.45 -3.89
CA THR A 39 -9.65 -22.26 -4.68
C THR A 39 -8.34 -21.77 -5.31
N PRO A 40 -8.28 -21.61 -6.65
CA PRO A 40 -7.13 -21.01 -7.30
C PRO A 40 -7.08 -19.51 -7.02
N THR A 41 -5.90 -19.03 -6.62
CA THR A 41 -5.66 -17.60 -6.40
C THR A 41 -5.33 -16.85 -7.71
N ASN A 42 -4.96 -17.59 -8.76
CA ASN A 42 -4.48 -17.07 -10.05
C ASN A 42 -3.26 -16.14 -9.95
N ARG A 43 -2.44 -16.31 -8.89
CA ARG A 43 -1.23 -15.50 -8.62
C ARG A 43 0.04 -16.31 -8.39
N GLY A 44 -0.02 -17.62 -8.63
CA GLY A 44 1.10 -18.53 -8.39
C GLY A 44 1.48 -18.59 -6.89
N TRP A 45 2.73 -18.97 -6.65
CA TRP A 45 3.29 -19.30 -5.33
C TRP A 45 2.78 -18.46 -4.16
N ILE A 46 2.09 -19.13 -3.23
CA ILE A 46 1.68 -18.58 -1.93
C ILE A 46 2.84 -18.68 -0.94
N LYS A 47 3.43 -17.54 -0.58
CA LYS A 47 4.61 -17.44 0.30
C LYS A 47 4.25 -17.37 1.78
N LYS A 48 3.10 -16.77 2.11
CA LYS A 48 2.67 -16.51 3.49
C LYS A 48 1.14 -16.51 3.56
N ILE A 49 0.59 -17.08 4.62
CA ILE A 49 -0.83 -17.01 4.96
C ILE A 49 -0.91 -16.63 6.44
N ARG A 50 -1.80 -15.69 6.78
CA ARG A 50 -2.04 -15.35 8.20
C ARG A 50 -3.44 -14.80 8.38
N PHE A 51 -4.14 -15.34 9.37
CA PHE A 51 -5.40 -14.79 9.84
C PHE A 51 -5.20 -13.46 10.55
N ALA A 52 -6.13 -12.54 10.34
CA ALA A 52 -6.23 -11.33 11.13
C ALA A 52 -6.49 -11.67 12.62
N PRO A 53 -6.04 -10.84 13.56
CA PRO A 53 -6.30 -11.07 14.97
C PRO A 53 -7.79 -10.89 15.33
N GLY A 54 -8.20 -11.50 16.45
CA GLY A 54 -9.58 -11.50 16.96
C GLY A 54 -10.27 -12.85 16.79
N ARG A 55 -11.04 -13.30 17.78
CA ARG A 55 -11.59 -14.67 17.84
C ARG A 55 -12.48 -15.02 16.64
N ASP A 56 -13.39 -14.11 16.29
CA ASP A 56 -14.43 -14.32 15.27
C ASP A 56 -14.07 -13.68 13.92
N ASN A 57 -12.87 -13.10 13.82
CA ASN A 57 -12.40 -12.46 12.61
C ASN A 57 -11.81 -13.48 11.65
N MET A 58 -12.58 -14.02 10.72
CA MET A 58 -12.10 -15.07 9.80
C MET A 58 -11.39 -14.52 8.55
N VAL A 59 -11.06 -13.24 8.55
CA VAL A 59 -10.27 -12.60 7.50
C VAL A 59 -8.82 -13.07 7.56
N PHE A 60 -8.19 -13.25 6.41
CA PHE A 60 -6.79 -13.62 6.28
C PHE A 60 -6.19 -13.03 5.00
N PHE A 61 -4.85 -13.00 4.92
CA PHE A 61 -4.16 -12.64 3.69
C PHE A 61 -3.41 -13.82 3.08
N THR A 62 -3.13 -13.74 1.79
CA THR A 62 -2.11 -14.53 1.10
C THR A 62 -1.09 -13.60 0.44
N LEU A 63 0.21 -13.84 0.70
CA LEU A 63 1.31 -13.14 0.04
C LEU A 63 1.80 -13.95 -1.15
N HIS A 64 1.91 -13.31 -2.30
CA HIS A 64 2.42 -13.87 -3.55
C HIS A 64 3.68 -13.13 -4.00
N ASN A 65 4.31 -13.60 -5.08
CA ASN A 65 5.44 -12.88 -5.68
C ASN A 65 5.02 -11.54 -6.31
N ASP A 66 3.76 -11.45 -6.77
CA ASP A 66 3.21 -10.32 -7.52
C ASP A 66 2.21 -9.48 -6.71
N GLY A 67 2.18 -9.64 -5.38
CA GLY A 67 1.36 -8.84 -4.48
C GLY A 67 0.63 -9.65 -3.42
N VAL A 68 -0.51 -9.13 -2.98
CA VAL A 68 -1.25 -9.61 -1.80
C VAL A 68 -2.73 -9.74 -2.13
N LEU A 69 -3.35 -10.79 -1.59
CA LEU A 69 -4.80 -10.93 -1.56
C LEU A 69 -5.31 -10.92 -0.11
N ILE A 70 -6.44 -10.26 0.12
CA ILE A 70 -7.21 -10.33 1.36
C ILE A 70 -8.45 -11.19 1.10
N TRP A 71 -8.73 -12.10 2.02
CA TRP A 71 -9.78 -13.10 1.94
C TRP A 71 -10.64 -13.07 3.20
N ASP A 72 -11.90 -13.44 3.07
CA ASP A 72 -12.79 -13.66 4.20
C ASP A 72 -13.46 -15.03 4.08
N ILE A 73 -13.61 -15.72 5.22
CA ILE A 73 -14.42 -16.92 5.32
C ILE A 73 -15.77 -16.49 5.87
N GLY A 74 -16.70 -16.24 4.95
CA GLY A 74 -18.07 -15.88 5.31
C GLY A 74 -18.82 -17.04 5.99
N PHE A 75 -20.06 -16.77 6.41
CA PHE A 75 -20.91 -17.73 7.13
C PHE A 75 -21.15 -19.06 6.41
N GLU A 76 -21.04 -19.10 5.08
CA GLU A 76 -21.14 -20.34 4.28
C GLU A 76 -19.89 -21.26 4.39
N GLY A 77 -18.86 -20.83 5.11
CA GLY A 77 -17.60 -21.55 5.28
C GLY A 77 -16.73 -21.58 4.01
N LYS A 78 -17.05 -20.75 3.01
CA LYS A 78 -16.25 -20.60 1.78
C LYS A 78 -15.39 -19.35 1.91
N SER A 79 -14.12 -19.47 1.53
CA SER A 79 -13.24 -18.31 1.40
C SER A 79 -13.56 -17.55 0.11
N SER A 80 -13.79 -16.24 0.20
CA SER A 80 -13.94 -15.34 -0.94
C SER A 80 -12.88 -14.23 -0.87
N MET A 81 -12.39 -13.81 -2.04
CA MET A 81 -11.43 -12.72 -2.12
C MET A 81 -12.16 -11.39 -1.88
N VAL A 82 -11.73 -10.65 -0.86
CA VAL A 82 -12.24 -9.32 -0.50
C VAL A 82 -11.47 -8.24 -1.26
N HIS A 83 -10.14 -8.36 -1.30
CA HIS A 83 -9.30 -7.37 -1.96
C HIS A 83 -8.01 -7.95 -2.53
N SER A 84 -7.39 -7.20 -3.43
CA SER A 84 -6.24 -7.64 -4.22
C SER A 84 -5.36 -6.43 -4.56
N ILE A 85 -4.10 -6.46 -4.13
CA ILE A 85 -3.06 -5.53 -4.58
C ILE A 85 -2.12 -6.25 -5.54
N LYS A 86 -1.89 -5.68 -6.71
CA LYS A 86 -0.82 -6.10 -7.62
C LYS A 86 0.45 -5.30 -7.34
N SER A 87 1.58 -5.97 -7.43
CA SER A 87 2.88 -5.40 -7.17
C SER A 87 3.86 -5.94 -8.21
N PRO A 88 4.58 -5.08 -8.96
CA PRO A 88 4.76 -3.64 -8.76
C PRO A 88 3.64 -2.73 -9.33
N GLY A 89 2.54 -3.28 -9.85
CA GLY A 89 1.53 -2.52 -10.59
C GLY A 89 0.81 -1.42 -9.80
N ASP A 90 0.22 -1.76 -8.66
CA ASP A 90 -0.51 -0.81 -7.80
C ASP A 90 0.40 -0.21 -6.72
N ILE A 91 1.36 -1.02 -6.24
CA ILE A 91 2.36 -0.63 -5.24
C ILE A 91 3.70 -1.26 -5.58
N SER A 92 4.81 -0.60 -5.22
CA SER A 92 6.15 -1.17 -5.28
C SER A 92 6.25 -2.57 -4.64
N LYS A 93 7.20 -3.39 -5.12
CA LYS A 93 7.32 -4.81 -4.76
C LYS A 93 7.11 -5.06 -3.26
N VAL A 94 6.01 -5.71 -2.91
CA VAL A 94 5.74 -6.12 -1.52
C VAL A 94 6.74 -7.22 -1.13
N VAL A 95 7.51 -6.97 -0.08
CA VAL A 95 8.52 -7.90 0.46
C VAL A 95 7.89 -8.78 1.53
N ASP A 96 7.13 -8.18 2.44
CA ASP A 96 6.38 -8.89 3.48
C ASP A 96 5.10 -8.14 3.86
N ILE A 97 4.21 -8.85 4.55
CA ILE A 97 2.94 -8.35 5.08
C ILE A 97 2.68 -8.94 6.47
N ASP A 98 2.09 -8.15 7.36
CA ASP A 98 1.56 -8.61 8.65
C ASP A 98 0.26 -7.87 9.02
N TRP A 99 -0.33 -8.23 10.15
CA TRP A 99 -1.45 -7.52 10.77
C TRP A 99 -0.93 -6.68 11.94
N THR A 100 -1.17 -5.37 11.93
CA THR A 100 -0.95 -4.52 13.11
C THR A 100 -2.22 -4.34 13.96
N GLY A 101 -3.37 -4.81 13.46
CA GLY A 101 -4.68 -4.77 14.10
C GLY A 101 -5.66 -5.71 13.40
N SER A 102 -6.88 -5.83 13.92
CA SER A 102 -7.92 -6.73 13.38
C SER A 102 -8.34 -6.40 11.94
N ASP A 103 -8.20 -5.15 11.54
CA ASP A 103 -8.62 -4.58 10.27
C ASP A 103 -7.47 -3.82 9.57
N ARG A 104 -6.24 -3.97 10.09
CA ARG A 104 -5.07 -3.19 9.66
C ARG A 104 -3.95 -4.07 9.13
N PRO A 105 -4.02 -4.50 7.87
CA PRO A 105 -2.89 -5.11 7.19
C PRO A 105 -1.76 -4.10 7.02
N THR A 106 -0.53 -4.55 7.20
CA THR A 106 0.69 -3.73 7.16
C THR A 106 1.67 -4.35 6.19
N LEU A 107 2.09 -3.59 5.17
CA LEU A 107 2.99 -4.02 4.11
C LEU A 107 4.36 -3.38 4.25
N ILE A 108 5.42 -4.12 3.92
CA ILE A 108 6.76 -3.56 3.68
C ILE A 108 7.10 -3.76 2.22
N THR A 109 7.54 -2.71 1.54
CA THR A 109 7.95 -2.78 0.13
C THR A 109 9.46 -2.79 -0.04
N SER A 110 9.94 -3.12 -1.25
CA SER A 110 11.37 -3.12 -1.59
C SER A 110 12.03 -1.75 -1.53
N HIS A 111 11.26 -0.67 -1.47
CA HIS A 111 11.79 0.69 -1.27
C HIS A 111 11.81 1.10 0.20
N SER A 112 11.80 0.14 1.12
CA SER A 112 11.82 0.37 2.57
C SER A 112 10.65 1.22 3.08
N THR A 113 9.52 1.22 2.36
CA THR A 113 8.30 1.89 2.80
C THR A 113 7.39 0.92 3.55
N LEU A 114 6.89 1.37 4.70
CA LEU A 114 5.87 0.71 5.50
C LEU A 114 4.50 1.30 5.15
N HIS A 115 3.53 0.47 4.86
CA HIS A 115 2.15 0.89 4.58
C HIS A 115 1.23 0.22 5.58
N ILE A 116 0.57 0.99 6.45
CA ILE A 116 -0.47 0.47 7.35
C ILE A 116 -1.81 0.81 6.72
N CYS A 117 -2.49 -0.19 6.18
CA CYS A 117 -3.70 -0.03 5.39
C CYS A 117 -4.97 -0.39 6.17
N ASP A 118 -6.13 -0.02 5.62
CA ASP A 118 -7.41 -0.66 5.95
C ASP A 118 -7.58 -1.99 5.18
N ILE A 119 -8.66 -2.71 5.45
CA ILE A 119 -8.92 -4.01 4.81
C ILE A 119 -9.19 -3.92 3.30
N THR A 120 -9.59 -2.74 2.83
CA THR A 120 -9.78 -2.47 1.40
C THR A 120 -8.47 -2.14 0.71
N MET A 121 -7.38 -1.99 1.46
CA MET A 121 -6.05 -1.62 1.02
C MET A 121 -5.99 -0.32 0.19
N LYS A 122 -6.99 0.57 0.32
CA LYS A 122 -7.07 1.83 -0.43
C LYS A 122 -6.48 3.02 0.31
N SER A 123 -6.47 2.97 1.64
CA SER A 123 -5.92 4.02 2.49
C SER A 123 -4.65 3.51 3.18
N ALA A 124 -3.71 4.41 3.47
CA ALA A 124 -2.54 4.14 4.29
C ALA A 124 -2.44 5.20 5.40
N THR A 125 -2.20 4.79 6.64
CA THR A 125 -2.17 5.68 7.82
C THR A 125 -0.84 6.41 8.03
N SER A 126 0.12 6.22 7.13
CA SER A 126 1.40 6.92 7.11
C SER A 126 1.63 7.58 5.76
N SER A 127 0.62 8.33 5.27
CA SER A 127 0.84 9.20 4.12
C SER A 127 1.98 10.16 4.46
N VAL A 128 2.90 10.36 3.51
CA VAL A 128 3.97 11.35 3.63
C VAL A 128 3.41 12.75 3.93
N GLU A 129 2.20 13.03 3.45
CA GLU A 129 1.48 14.29 3.71
C GLU A 129 1.21 14.54 5.20
N ASP A 130 1.13 13.47 6.01
CA ASP A 130 0.84 13.53 7.44
C ASP A 130 2.10 13.50 8.31
N TRP A 131 3.30 13.48 7.71
CA TRP A 131 4.55 13.42 8.46
C TRP A 131 4.85 14.78 9.11
N VAL A 132 4.83 14.82 10.44
CA VAL A 132 5.39 15.94 11.20
C VAL A 132 6.90 15.72 11.33
N LEU A 133 7.67 16.21 10.36
CA LEU A 133 9.13 16.19 10.44
C LEU A 133 9.61 17.11 11.57
N PRO A 134 10.60 16.70 12.39
CA PRO A 134 11.17 17.55 13.44
C PRO A 134 11.71 18.87 12.90
N GLU A 135 12.25 18.83 11.68
CA GLU A 135 12.71 19.99 10.94
C GLU A 135 12.08 19.98 9.53
N PRO A 136 11.53 21.11 9.07
CA PRO A 136 10.97 21.18 7.73
C PRO A 136 12.10 21.11 6.70
N MET A 137 12.01 20.16 5.76
CA MET A 137 13.00 19.98 4.70
C MET A 137 12.45 20.36 3.33
N PHE A 138 13.29 20.99 2.49
CA PHE A 138 13.00 21.18 1.09
C PHE A 138 13.10 19.85 0.35
N CYS A 139 11.95 19.24 0.03
CA CYS A 139 11.86 18.01 -0.72
C CYS A 139 10.58 18.02 -1.57
N PRO A 140 10.65 18.51 -2.83
CA PRO A 140 9.49 18.57 -3.72
C PRO A 140 8.81 17.21 -3.97
N TYR A 141 9.53 16.10 -3.75
CA TYR A 141 9.01 14.75 -3.86
C TYR A 141 8.01 14.36 -2.75
N LEU A 142 7.93 15.13 -1.66
CA LEU A 142 6.91 14.93 -0.63
C LEU A 142 5.55 15.50 -1.03
N LEU A 143 5.48 16.28 -2.11
CA LEU A 143 4.22 16.79 -2.65
C LEU A 143 3.66 15.86 -3.74
N PRO A 144 2.35 15.91 -4.02
CA PRO A 144 1.76 15.29 -5.20
C PRO A 144 2.51 15.67 -6.48
N ALA A 145 2.67 14.72 -7.42
CA ALA A 145 3.49 14.88 -8.62
C ALA A 145 3.22 16.18 -9.39
N ARG A 146 1.95 16.60 -9.48
CA ARG A 146 1.54 17.87 -10.11
C ARG A 146 2.21 19.08 -9.45
N LEU A 147 2.24 19.13 -8.11
CA LEU A 147 2.82 20.23 -7.36
C LEU A 147 4.35 20.22 -7.43
N SER A 148 4.96 19.04 -7.42
CA SER A 148 6.41 18.89 -7.64
C SER A 148 6.84 19.43 -9.01
N GLN A 149 6.04 19.21 -10.06
CA GLN A 149 6.31 19.79 -11.38
C GLN A 149 6.18 21.32 -11.40
N ILE A 150 5.25 21.89 -10.62
CA ILE A 150 5.12 23.35 -10.49
C ILE A 150 6.35 23.94 -9.80
N ILE A 151 6.83 23.32 -8.71
CA ILE A 151 8.09 23.74 -8.08
C ILE A 151 9.23 23.66 -9.10
N LYS A 152 9.32 22.56 -9.85
CA LYS A 152 10.35 22.41 -10.89
C LYS A 152 10.26 23.51 -11.95
N SER A 153 9.06 23.85 -12.44
CA SER A 153 8.93 24.92 -13.43
C SER A 153 9.33 26.28 -12.86
N LEU A 154 9.00 26.54 -11.59
CA LEU A 154 9.39 27.79 -10.91
C LEU A 154 10.90 27.90 -10.69
N LEU A 155 11.60 26.80 -10.43
CA LEU A 155 13.06 26.81 -10.24
C LEU A 155 13.84 26.84 -11.54
N GLN A 156 13.17 26.64 -12.68
CA GLN A 156 13.78 26.68 -14.00
C GLN A 156 13.55 28.05 -14.65
N HIS A 157 14.10 28.23 -15.86
CA HIS A 157 13.88 29.45 -16.62
C HIS A 157 12.38 29.66 -16.91
N GLN A 158 11.86 30.82 -16.50
CA GLN A 158 10.44 31.15 -16.56
C GLN A 158 10.14 31.98 -17.81
N SER A 159 10.01 31.35 -18.97
CA SER A 159 9.79 32.05 -20.24
C SER A 159 8.48 32.85 -20.31
N TRP A 160 7.56 32.62 -19.35
CA TRP A 160 6.29 33.33 -19.23
C TRP A 160 6.33 34.55 -18.30
N ARG A 161 7.46 34.81 -17.61
CA ARG A 161 7.63 36.01 -16.78
C ARG A 161 8.73 36.90 -17.34
N GLU A 162 8.50 38.20 -17.26
CA GLU A 162 9.52 39.20 -17.60
C GLU A 162 10.67 39.22 -16.58
N THR A 163 10.35 38.94 -15.32
CA THR A 163 11.32 38.84 -14.22
C THR A 163 11.20 37.47 -13.55
N TYR A 164 12.34 36.85 -13.27
CA TYR A 164 12.38 35.59 -12.55
C TYR A 164 11.83 35.80 -11.14
N SER A 165 10.88 34.95 -10.73
CA SER A 165 10.30 35.03 -9.40
C SER A 165 9.80 33.67 -8.93
N LEU A 166 10.04 33.32 -7.67
CA LEU A 166 9.46 32.14 -7.04
C LEU A 166 8.03 32.36 -6.55
N SER A 167 7.43 33.53 -6.80
CA SER A 167 6.07 33.81 -6.38
C SER A 167 5.05 32.88 -7.04
N MET A 168 4.06 32.45 -6.27
CA MET A 168 2.91 31.67 -6.74
C MET A 168 1.77 32.53 -7.30
N THR A 169 1.96 33.85 -7.47
CA THR A 169 0.93 34.74 -8.03
C THR A 169 0.48 34.27 -9.41
N GLY A 170 -0.83 34.06 -9.59
CA GLY A 170 -1.42 33.59 -10.86
C GLY A 170 -1.32 32.09 -11.09
N ILE A 171 -0.77 31.32 -10.13
CA ILE A 171 -0.60 29.86 -10.22
C ILE A 171 -1.39 29.21 -9.10
N LEU A 172 -2.30 28.30 -9.45
CA LEU A 172 -3.19 27.60 -8.50
C LEU A 172 -4.11 28.53 -7.69
N ASP A 173 -4.52 29.68 -8.22
CA ASP A 173 -5.39 30.63 -7.49
C ASP A 173 -6.74 30.02 -7.05
N HIS A 174 -7.23 29.02 -7.79
CA HIS A 174 -8.43 28.25 -7.47
C HIS A 174 -8.21 27.18 -6.39
N ASP A 175 -6.95 26.84 -6.05
CA ASP A 175 -6.56 25.79 -5.10
C ASP A 175 -5.55 26.33 -4.08
N LYS A 176 -6.10 27.10 -3.12
CA LYS A 176 -5.31 27.75 -2.06
C LYS A 176 -4.56 26.76 -1.16
N SER A 177 -5.08 25.54 -0.97
CA SER A 177 -4.40 24.47 -0.22
C SER A 177 -3.09 24.10 -0.87
N SER A 178 -3.13 23.72 -2.14
CA SER A 178 -1.93 23.35 -2.91
C SER A 178 -0.95 24.51 -3.04
N GLN A 179 -1.47 25.73 -3.22
CA GLN A 179 -0.65 26.94 -3.29
C GLN A 179 0.14 27.17 -1.99
N ARG A 180 -0.47 26.95 -0.82
CA ARG A 180 0.21 27.03 0.48
C ARG A 180 1.31 25.97 0.61
N SER A 181 1.04 24.72 0.25
CA SER A 181 2.03 23.63 0.34
C SER A 181 3.25 23.89 -0.55
N VAL A 182 3.04 24.38 -1.77
CA VAL A 182 4.13 24.76 -2.68
C VAL A 182 4.93 25.95 -2.13
N THR A 183 4.25 26.98 -1.63
CA THR A 183 4.91 28.16 -1.04
C THR A 183 5.75 27.77 0.18
N ALA A 184 5.23 26.89 1.04
CA ALA A 184 5.95 26.39 2.21
C ALA A 184 7.24 25.65 1.81
N GLN A 185 7.21 24.84 0.75
CA GLN A 185 8.42 24.21 0.22
C GLN A 185 9.42 25.24 -0.31
N LEU A 186 8.99 26.20 -1.12
CA LEU A 186 9.88 27.23 -1.67
C LEU A 186 10.56 28.08 -0.59
N GLN A 187 9.90 28.31 0.56
CA GLN A 187 10.48 29.02 1.71
C GLN A 187 11.63 28.26 2.41
N LEU A 188 11.74 26.95 2.18
CA LEU A 188 12.80 26.10 2.74
C LEU A 188 14.06 26.07 1.87
N ILE A 189 14.03 26.69 0.69
CA ILE A 189 15.20 26.84 -0.16
C ILE A 189 16.15 27.84 0.51
N ASP A 190 17.44 27.53 0.50
CA ASP A 190 18.47 28.43 1.02
C ASP A 190 18.40 29.78 0.31
N LYS A 191 18.35 30.87 1.09
CA LYS A 191 18.27 32.23 0.58
C LYS A 191 19.45 32.58 -0.33
N GLN A 192 20.62 32.00 -0.07
CA GLN A 192 21.80 32.18 -0.92
C GLN A 192 21.59 31.70 -2.36
N LEU A 193 20.69 30.73 -2.56
CA LEU A 193 20.34 30.21 -3.89
C LEU A 193 19.22 31.02 -4.56
N THR A 194 18.48 31.84 -3.81
CA THR A 194 17.36 32.65 -4.32
C THR A 194 17.71 34.12 -4.52
N ASP A 195 18.78 34.59 -3.90
CA ASP A 195 19.30 35.94 -4.06
C ASP A 195 20.14 36.03 -5.36
N TYR A 196 19.45 36.23 -6.48
CA TYR A 196 20.04 36.46 -7.81
C TYR A 196 19.53 37.76 -8.42
#